data_AF-A0A5D3FRB2-F1
#
_entry.id   AF-A0A5D3FRB2-F1
#
_cell.length_a   1.000
_cell.length_b   1.000
_cell.length_c   1.000
_cell.angle_alpha   90.00
_cell.angle_beta   90.00
_cell.angle_gamma   90.00
#
_symmetry.space_group_name_H-M   'P 1'
#
loop_
_entity.id
_entity.type
_entity.pdbx_description
1 polymer ?
#
loop_
_entity_poly.entity_id
_entity_poly.type
_entity_poly.pdbx_seq_one_letter_code
_entity_poly.pdbx_strand_id
1 'polypeptide(L)'
;MSQAPWSQGAPKEIGGYRLVGVLGEGGQGSVYLGEAADGRRVAVKVLHGRFDGDGKALERFVREVEAARRVAQFCTARVLEVATAGGIPYIVSEYVPGESLRDLVARDGPRDAGAVERLAVGTASALSAIHQAGIMHRDFKPHNVLMGPDGPRVIDFGIARALDTVATDASGVIGTPAYMSPEQITGGRIGFPTDLFSWALTMVYAATGRHAFGDDTMHVMMWRIVNDEPDLSGIPERLEVLISAALAKDPSRRPTATEVLLSLLGHQPPGKATLVEGETSAEYELRAALEGRLRVLGPDHPDTLASRQEVGRLLWGLGRLAEAEVELRATLEGRLRTLDADDPETLWAHHNLGGLLVRLRQFPEAERQLRTALEGRLRVLGPAHPHTLWIRTDLGVLFKEQGRFEDAKTQLYTALEGRLRVLGPDHPETLASRQEVGRLLWDLGRLAEAETELRATLEGRLRVLDADDPETLWAHHNLGGLLARRGRMPEAEALLRTALEGRLRILGPDHPETLWIRNDLGVLLKKRGR
;
A
#
# COMPACT_ATOMS: atom_id res chain seq x y z
N MET A 1 -40.95 -5.48 1.10
CA MET A 1 -39.80 -6.38 1.31
C MET A 1 -40.17 -7.75 0.78
N SER A 2 -39.62 -8.18 -0.35
CA SER A 2 -39.79 -9.57 -0.80
C SER A 2 -38.85 -10.44 0.02
N GLN A 3 -39.38 -11.32 0.87
CA GLN A 3 -38.57 -12.33 1.55
C GLN A 3 -38.01 -13.27 0.48
N ALA A 4 -36.70 -13.51 0.50
CA ALA A 4 -36.10 -14.53 -0.35
C ALA A 4 -36.72 -15.90 0.00
N PRO A 5 -36.97 -16.77 -1.00
CA PRO A 5 -37.56 -18.07 -0.75
C PRO A 5 -36.65 -18.90 0.16
N TRP A 6 -37.25 -19.62 1.11
CA TRP A 6 -36.52 -20.51 2.02
C TRP A 6 -35.86 -21.64 1.22
N SER A 7 -34.53 -21.72 1.26
CA SER A 7 -33.79 -22.74 0.51
C SER A 7 -34.04 -24.15 1.07
N GLN A 8 -34.14 -25.16 0.18
CA GLN A 8 -34.32 -26.55 0.60
C GLN A 8 -33.10 -27.01 1.41
N GLY A 9 -33.30 -27.28 2.70
CA GLY A 9 -32.25 -27.71 3.63
C GLY A 9 -31.80 -26.64 4.64
N ALA A 10 -32.30 -25.41 4.54
CA ALA A 10 -32.00 -24.36 5.53
C ALA A 10 -32.55 -24.72 6.93
N PRO A 11 -31.73 -24.60 8.00
CA PRO A 11 -32.13 -24.98 9.35
C PRO A 11 -33.31 -24.13 9.84
N LYS A 12 -34.25 -24.74 10.57
CA LYS A 12 -35.38 -24.00 11.19
C LYS A 12 -35.01 -23.40 12.55
N GLU A 13 -33.94 -23.89 13.15
CA GLU A 13 -33.41 -23.43 14.43
C GLU A 13 -31.90 -23.67 14.43
N ILE A 14 -31.14 -22.77 15.05
CA ILE A 14 -29.72 -22.94 15.30
C ILE A 14 -29.35 -22.28 16.61
N GLY A 15 -28.62 -22.98 17.49
CA GLY A 15 -28.13 -22.38 18.74
C GLY A 15 -29.20 -21.89 19.71
N GLY A 16 -30.43 -22.42 19.65
CA GLY A 16 -31.56 -21.93 20.43
C GLY A 16 -32.28 -20.70 19.83
N TYR A 17 -31.91 -20.29 18.62
CA TYR A 17 -32.59 -19.23 17.86
C TYR A 17 -33.48 -19.83 16.78
N ARG A 18 -34.78 -19.53 16.84
CA ARG A 18 -35.75 -19.97 15.83
C ARG A 18 -35.63 -19.09 14.59
N LEU A 19 -35.35 -19.67 13.44
CA LEU A 19 -35.19 -18.94 12.18
C LEU A 19 -36.56 -18.71 11.54
N VAL A 20 -36.90 -17.45 11.29
CA VAL A 20 -38.25 -17.01 10.88
C VAL A 20 -38.28 -16.29 9.52
N GLY A 21 -37.11 -16.01 8.93
CA GLY A 21 -37.01 -15.49 7.56
C GLY A 21 -35.58 -15.53 7.03
N VAL A 22 -35.42 -15.39 5.71
CA VAL A 22 -34.11 -15.23 5.06
C VAL A 22 -33.86 -13.74 4.83
N LEU A 23 -32.73 -13.22 5.32
CA LEU A 23 -32.30 -11.83 5.14
C LEU A 23 -31.36 -11.69 3.94
N GLY A 24 -30.58 -12.72 3.62
CA GLY A 24 -29.72 -12.75 2.43
C GLY A 24 -28.89 -14.03 2.33
N GLU A 25 -28.47 -14.38 1.12
CA GLU A 25 -27.55 -15.50 0.87
C GLU A 25 -26.32 -14.99 0.09
N GLY A 26 -25.12 -15.44 0.46
CA GLY A 26 -23.87 -15.04 -0.19
C GLY A 26 -22.79 -16.11 -0.13
N GLY A 27 -21.67 -15.87 -0.80
CA GLY A 27 -20.58 -16.86 -0.95
C GLY A 27 -19.96 -17.35 0.37
N GLN A 28 -20.15 -16.62 1.47
CA GLN A 28 -19.60 -16.96 2.79
C GLN A 28 -20.63 -17.60 3.74
N GLY A 29 -21.92 -17.59 3.40
CA GLY A 29 -22.97 -18.07 4.30
C GLY A 29 -24.36 -17.51 3.97
N SER A 30 -25.36 -18.02 4.68
CA SER A 30 -26.73 -17.54 4.65
C SER A 30 -27.07 -16.77 5.92
N VAL A 31 -27.73 -15.63 5.78
CA VAL A 31 -28.17 -14.76 6.86
C VAL A 31 -29.68 -14.88 7.03
N TYR A 32 -30.10 -15.22 8.25
CA TYR A 32 -31.49 -15.45 8.61
C TYR A 32 -31.94 -14.43 9.66
N LEU A 33 -33.22 -14.08 9.62
CA LEU A 33 -33.91 -13.44 10.74
C LEU A 33 -34.23 -14.54 11.75
N GLY A 34 -33.68 -14.42 12.96
CA GLY A 34 -33.92 -15.32 14.07
C GLY A 34 -34.73 -14.65 15.19
N GLU A 35 -35.37 -15.47 16.01
CA GLU A 35 -36.00 -15.07 17.27
C GLU A 35 -35.39 -15.87 18.42
N ALA A 36 -34.91 -15.16 19.44
CA ALA A 36 -34.46 -15.75 20.69
C ALA A 36 -35.64 -16.19 21.56
N ALA A 37 -35.38 -16.99 22.58
CA ALA A 37 -36.42 -17.51 23.50
C ALA A 37 -37.22 -16.40 24.22
N ASP A 38 -36.65 -15.21 24.39
CA ASP A 38 -37.30 -14.03 24.97
C ASP A 38 -38.10 -13.20 23.94
N GLY A 39 -38.20 -13.66 22.69
CA GLY A 39 -38.89 -12.99 21.59
C GLY A 39 -38.05 -11.92 20.87
N ARG A 40 -36.79 -11.71 21.26
CA ARG A 40 -35.91 -10.72 20.63
C ARG A 40 -35.50 -11.17 19.22
N ARG A 41 -35.62 -10.25 18.26
CA ARG A 41 -35.16 -10.48 16.88
C ARG A 41 -33.65 -10.30 16.74
N VAL A 42 -33.03 -11.22 16.01
CA VAL A 42 -31.58 -11.26 15.76
C VAL A 42 -31.30 -11.58 14.30
N ALA A 43 -30.13 -11.17 13.80
CA ALA A 43 -29.61 -11.63 12.52
C ALA A 43 -28.62 -12.77 12.75
N VAL A 44 -28.92 -13.94 12.23
CA VAL A 44 -28.13 -15.17 12.37
C VAL A 44 -27.43 -15.47 11.05
N LYS A 45 -26.12 -15.30 11.00
CA LYS A 45 -25.28 -15.65 9.85
C LYS A 45 -24.69 -17.04 10.05
N VAL A 46 -25.15 -18.00 9.25
CA VAL A 46 -24.66 -19.37 9.22
C VAL A 46 -23.60 -19.47 8.14
N LEU A 47 -22.38 -19.84 8.50
CA LEU A 47 -21.24 -19.82 7.58
C LEU A 47 -21.12 -21.15 6.81
N HIS A 48 -20.69 -21.07 5.55
CA HIS A 48 -20.45 -22.24 4.72
C HIS A 48 -19.07 -22.85 5.03
N GLY A 49 -19.04 -23.84 5.93
CA GLY A 49 -17.82 -24.57 6.26
C GLY A 49 -17.98 -25.40 7.53
N ARG A 50 -17.32 -26.55 7.61
CA ARG A 50 -17.21 -27.33 8.86
C ARG A 50 -15.87 -27.00 9.53
N PHE A 51 -15.91 -26.90 10.85
CA PHE A 51 -14.70 -26.67 11.63
C PHE A 51 -13.96 -27.99 11.82
N ASP A 52 -12.83 -28.18 11.15
CA ASP A 52 -12.03 -29.42 11.22
C ASP A 52 -11.01 -29.45 12.37
N GLY A 53 -11.09 -28.52 13.32
CA GLY A 53 -10.36 -28.61 14.59
C GLY A 53 -8.92 -28.05 14.62
N ASP A 54 -8.54 -27.15 13.71
CA ASP A 54 -7.26 -26.43 13.83
C ASP A 54 -7.30 -25.42 14.99
N GLY A 55 -6.55 -25.69 16.06
CA GLY A 55 -6.49 -24.86 17.27
C GLY A 55 -6.06 -23.41 17.01
N LYS A 56 -5.25 -23.14 15.97
CA LYS A 56 -4.81 -21.78 15.63
C LYS A 56 -5.87 -20.96 14.91
N ALA A 57 -6.80 -21.61 14.21
CA ALA A 57 -7.95 -20.94 13.60
C ALA A 57 -8.96 -20.56 14.69
N LEU A 58 -9.15 -21.44 15.68
CA LEU A 58 -10.05 -21.20 16.82
C LEU A 58 -9.56 -20.05 17.71
N GLU A 59 -8.26 -19.99 18.02
CA GLU A 59 -7.68 -18.90 18.81
C GLU A 59 -7.80 -17.54 18.11
N ARG A 60 -7.55 -17.47 16.80
CA ARG A 60 -7.74 -16.23 16.01
C ARG A 60 -9.21 -15.81 15.96
N PHE A 61 -10.10 -16.78 15.77
CA PHE A 61 -11.54 -16.57 15.76
C PHE A 61 -12.04 -16.01 17.09
N VAL A 62 -11.68 -16.64 18.22
CA VAL A 62 -12.04 -16.15 19.57
C VAL A 62 -11.54 -14.72 19.78
N ARG A 63 -10.30 -14.42 19.40
CA ARG A 63 -9.73 -13.06 19.51
C ARG A 63 -10.51 -12.01 18.71
N GLU A 64 -10.90 -12.33 17.48
CA GLU A 64 -11.69 -11.41 16.64
C GLU A 64 -13.11 -11.22 17.17
N VAL A 65 -13.73 -12.28 17.72
CA VAL A 65 -15.05 -12.19 18.37
C VAL A 65 -15.00 -11.28 19.61
N GLU A 66 -13.98 -11.42 20.45
CA GLU A 66 -13.80 -10.55 21.62
C GLU A 66 -13.51 -9.09 21.24
N ALA A 67 -12.79 -8.86 20.15
CA ALA A 67 -12.60 -7.51 19.61
C ALA A 67 -13.94 -6.94 19.09
N ALA A 68 -14.74 -7.75 18.37
CA ALA A 68 -15.99 -7.28 17.76
C ALA A 68 -17.05 -6.90 18.80
N ARG A 69 -17.07 -7.59 19.95
CA ARG A 69 -17.94 -7.24 21.08
C ARG A 69 -17.63 -5.89 21.72
N ARG A 70 -16.44 -5.32 21.48
CA ARG A 70 -15.99 -4.02 22.02
C ARG A 70 -16.33 -2.84 21.10
N VAL A 71 -16.80 -3.09 19.88
CA VAL A 71 -17.16 -2.02 18.93
C VAL A 71 -18.45 -1.31 19.36
N ALA A 72 -18.48 0.01 19.22
CA ALA A 72 -19.55 0.86 19.72
C ALA A 72 -20.91 0.60 19.03
N GLN A 73 -21.97 0.45 19.83
CA GLN A 73 -23.30 0.00 19.39
C GLN A 73 -24.11 1.03 18.58
N PHE A 74 -23.69 2.30 18.56
CA PHE A 74 -24.49 3.36 17.94
C PHE A 74 -24.41 3.37 16.39
N CYS A 75 -23.35 2.79 15.81
CA CYS A 75 -23.07 2.86 14.37
C CYS A 75 -22.80 1.48 13.72
N THR A 76 -22.68 0.41 14.51
CA THR A 76 -22.50 -0.97 14.03
C THR A 76 -23.59 -1.90 14.58
N ALA A 77 -23.89 -3.00 13.89
CA ALA A 77 -24.70 -4.07 14.47
C ALA A 77 -23.92 -4.84 15.54
N ARG A 78 -24.46 -4.92 16.76
CA ARG A 78 -23.78 -5.59 17.87
C ARG A 78 -23.70 -7.10 17.64
N VAL A 79 -22.51 -7.67 17.80
CA VAL A 79 -22.34 -9.12 17.86
C VAL A 79 -22.76 -9.62 19.23
N LEU A 80 -23.82 -10.43 19.27
CA LEU A 80 -24.40 -10.99 20.48
C LEU A 80 -23.68 -12.29 20.85
N GLU A 81 -23.55 -13.18 19.88
CA GLU A 81 -23.03 -14.52 20.08
C GLU A 81 -22.28 -15.00 18.86
N VAL A 82 -21.25 -15.81 19.09
CA VAL A 82 -20.56 -16.55 18.05
C VAL A 82 -20.29 -17.94 18.61
N ALA A 83 -20.78 -18.97 17.92
CA ALA A 83 -20.78 -20.34 18.42
C ALA A 83 -20.82 -21.35 17.27
N THR A 84 -20.76 -22.63 17.62
CA THR A 84 -20.94 -23.75 16.69
C THR A 84 -22.16 -24.57 17.10
N ALA A 85 -22.97 -24.98 16.12
CA ALA A 85 -24.10 -25.88 16.33
C ALA A 85 -23.97 -27.06 15.36
N GLY A 86 -23.81 -28.27 15.88
CA GLY A 86 -23.60 -29.47 15.05
C GLY A 86 -22.36 -29.38 14.15
N GLY A 87 -21.31 -28.68 14.59
CA GLY A 87 -20.07 -28.46 13.82
C GLY A 87 -20.13 -27.34 12.77
N ILE A 88 -21.26 -26.64 12.66
CA ILE A 88 -21.44 -25.49 11.76
C ILE A 88 -21.26 -24.19 12.56
N PRO A 89 -20.31 -23.32 12.21
CA PRO A 89 -20.14 -22.03 12.85
C PRO A 89 -21.24 -21.04 12.44
N TYR A 90 -21.72 -20.28 13.42
CA TYR A 90 -22.70 -19.22 13.22
C TYR A 90 -22.40 -18.00 14.08
N ILE A 91 -22.82 -16.84 13.56
CA ILE A 91 -22.68 -15.53 14.20
C ILE A 91 -24.09 -14.97 14.41
N VAL A 92 -24.39 -14.56 15.63
CA VAL A 92 -25.64 -13.89 15.99
C VAL A 92 -25.33 -12.42 16.26
N SER A 93 -26.03 -11.54 15.56
CA SER A 93 -25.95 -10.11 15.72
C SER A 93 -27.32 -9.50 15.97
N GLU A 94 -27.34 -8.28 16.48
CA GLU A 94 -28.56 -7.49 16.57
C GLU A 94 -29.22 -7.36 15.20
N TYR A 95 -30.52 -7.59 15.14
CA TYR A 95 -31.28 -7.31 13.93
C TYR A 95 -31.48 -5.80 13.78
N VAL A 96 -30.92 -5.23 12.71
CA VAL A 96 -31.15 -3.83 12.35
C VAL A 96 -32.29 -3.77 11.32
N PRO A 97 -33.45 -3.15 11.66
CA PRO A 97 -34.50 -2.92 10.70
C PRO A 97 -34.06 -1.82 9.72
N GLY A 98 -33.93 -2.16 8.45
CA GLY A 98 -33.51 -1.22 7.40
C GLY A 98 -33.23 -1.94 6.09
N GLU A 99 -33.25 -1.17 4.99
CA GLU A 99 -32.84 -1.64 3.67
C GLU A 99 -31.36 -1.31 3.43
N SER A 100 -30.66 -2.08 2.60
CA SER A 100 -29.27 -1.77 2.26
C SER A 100 -29.16 -0.48 1.45
N LEU A 101 -28.04 0.24 1.58
CA LEU A 101 -27.75 1.42 0.77
C LEU A 101 -27.78 1.10 -0.73
N ARG A 102 -27.34 -0.11 -1.11
CA ARG A 102 -27.41 -0.60 -2.48
C ARG A 102 -28.84 -0.65 -3.01
N ASP A 103 -29.74 -1.28 -2.27
CA ASP A 103 -31.14 -1.45 -2.72
C ASP A 103 -31.88 -0.11 -2.68
N LEU A 104 -31.58 0.73 -1.69
CA LEU A 104 -32.11 2.09 -1.58
C LEU A 104 -31.73 2.94 -2.80
N VAL A 105 -30.45 2.93 -3.21
CA VAL A 105 -29.96 3.67 -4.39
C VAL A 105 -30.52 3.07 -5.68
N ALA A 106 -30.64 1.74 -5.77
CA ALA A 106 -31.24 1.08 -6.93
C ALA A 106 -32.73 1.43 -7.10
N ARG A 107 -33.47 1.60 -6.00
CA ARG A 107 -34.91 1.93 -6.03
C ARG A 107 -35.16 3.41 -6.28
N ASP A 108 -34.54 4.30 -5.51
CA ASP A 108 -34.88 5.73 -5.54
C ASP A 108 -33.79 6.62 -6.20
N GLY A 109 -32.71 6.02 -6.71
CA GLY A 109 -31.62 6.73 -7.41
C GLY A 109 -30.50 7.25 -6.49
N PRO A 110 -29.57 8.07 -6.99
CA PRO A 110 -28.49 8.64 -6.18
C PRO A 110 -29.02 9.50 -5.02
N ARG A 111 -28.27 9.56 -3.92
CA ARG A 111 -28.63 10.32 -2.72
C ARG A 111 -28.25 11.80 -2.87
N ASP A 112 -29.08 12.68 -2.33
CA ASP A 112 -28.78 14.11 -2.27
C ASP A 112 -27.55 14.41 -1.41
N ALA A 113 -26.93 15.58 -1.60
CA ALA A 113 -25.71 15.97 -0.93
C ALA A 113 -25.80 15.87 0.61
N GLY A 114 -26.92 16.30 1.21
CA GLY A 114 -27.11 16.23 2.66
C GLY A 114 -27.25 14.79 3.18
N ALA A 115 -27.89 13.91 2.41
CA ALA A 115 -27.95 12.50 2.71
C ALA A 115 -26.58 11.82 2.60
N VAL A 116 -25.78 12.16 1.58
CA VAL A 116 -24.40 11.66 1.44
C VAL A 116 -23.51 12.14 2.58
N GLU A 117 -23.63 13.40 3.03
CA GLU A 117 -22.90 13.89 4.19
C GLU A 117 -23.26 13.12 5.48
N ARG A 118 -24.55 12.88 5.73
CA ARG A 118 -24.99 12.06 6.88
C ARG A 118 -24.49 10.62 6.78
N LEU A 119 -24.49 10.04 5.58
CA LEU A 119 -23.91 8.72 5.31
C LEU A 119 -22.42 8.69 5.64
N ALA A 120 -21.67 9.68 5.15
CA ALA A 120 -20.24 9.81 5.37
C ALA A 120 -19.91 9.88 6.87
N VAL A 121 -20.61 10.75 7.62
CA VAL A 121 -20.40 10.89 9.08
C VAL A 121 -20.71 9.59 9.82
N GLY A 122 -21.87 8.98 9.55
CA GLY A 122 -22.30 7.78 10.27
C GLY A 122 -21.41 6.57 9.99
N THR A 123 -21.00 6.38 8.73
CA THR A 123 -20.13 5.27 8.33
C THR A 123 -18.66 5.48 8.70
N ALA A 124 -18.14 6.72 8.66
CA ALA A 124 -16.80 7.03 9.18
C ALA A 124 -16.73 6.82 10.70
N SER A 125 -17.80 7.16 11.43
CA SER A 125 -17.92 6.85 12.86
C SER A 125 -17.83 5.35 13.14
N ALA A 126 -18.54 4.54 12.33
CA ALA A 126 -18.47 3.08 12.42
C ALA A 126 -17.06 2.54 12.15
N LEU A 127 -16.44 2.96 11.04
CA LEU A 127 -15.08 2.52 10.71
C LEU A 127 -14.06 2.94 11.76
N SER A 128 -14.18 4.15 12.33
CA SER A 128 -13.31 4.61 13.42
C SER A 128 -13.45 3.70 14.65
N ALA A 129 -14.67 3.36 15.05
CA ALA A 129 -14.91 2.44 16.17
C ALA A 129 -14.38 1.02 15.90
N ILE A 130 -14.57 0.49 14.68
CA ILE A 130 -14.07 -0.83 14.25
C ILE A 130 -12.53 -0.84 14.28
N HIS A 131 -11.88 0.18 13.73
CA HIS A 131 -10.41 0.27 13.65
C HIS A 131 -9.78 0.48 15.03
N GLN A 132 -10.40 1.26 15.91
CA GLN A 132 -9.96 1.41 17.31
C GLN A 132 -10.02 0.09 18.10
N ALA A 133 -10.94 -0.81 17.75
CA ALA A 133 -10.99 -2.15 18.29
C ALA A 133 -9.95 -3.10 17.67
N GLY A 134 -9.12 -2.62 16.73
CA GLY A 134 -8.11 -3.39 16.03
C GLY A 134 -8.65 -4.29 14.92
N ILE A 135 -9.89 -4.06 14.47
CA ILE A 135 -10.57 -4.92 13.48
C ILE A 135 -10.57 -4.26 12.11
N MET A 136 -10.43 -5.09 11.09
CA MET A 136 -10.49 -4.70 9.70
C MET A 136 -11.84 -5.10 9.10
N HIS A 137 -12.59 -4.20 8.44
CA HIS A 137 -13.85 -4.60 7.82
C HIS A 137 -13.62 -5.48 6.59
N ARG A 138 -12.68 -5.11 5.70
CA ARG A 138 -12.22 -5.84 4.50
C ARG A 138 -13.21 -6.00 3.33
N ASP A 139 -14.48 -5.71 3.54
CA ASP A 139 -15.56 -5.85 2.55
C ASP A 139 -16.56 -4.69 2.69
N PHE A 140 -16.07 -3.47 2.89
CA PHE A 140 -16.94 -2.30 3.04
C PHE A 140 -17.57 -1.94 1.68
N LYS A 141 -18.90 -1.97 1.58
CA LYS A 141 -19.64 -1.70 0.33
C LYS A 141 -21.11 -1.33 0.61
N PRO A 142 -21.86 -0.79 -0.36
CA PRO A 142 -23.26 -0.38 -0.14
C PRO A 142 -24.20 -1.47 0.39
N HIS A 143 -23.93 -2.75 0.12
CA HIS A 143 -24.71 -3.87 0.68
C HIS A 143 -24.56 -3.99 2.20
N ASN A 144 -23.41 -3.59 2.74
CA ASN A 144 -23.05 -3.74 4.16
C ASN A 144 -23.34 -2.46 4.96
N VAL A 145 -24.10 -1.52 4.39
CA VAL A 145 -24.60 -0.32 5.05
C VAL A 145 -26.12 -0.38 5.04
N LEU A 146 -26.74 -0.62 6.21
CA LEU A 146 -28.19 -0.62 6.37
C LEU A 146 -28.71 0.76 6.74
N MET A 147 -29.78 1.18 6.09
CA MET A 147 -30.46 2.44 6.32
C MET A 147 -31.58 2.21 7.32
N GLY A 148 -31.25 2.34 8.60
CA GLY A 148 -32.19 2.21 9.71
C GLY A 148 -32.94 3.52 10.02
N PRO A 149 -33.96 3.46 10.88
CA PRO A 149 -34.76 4.64 11.25
C PRO A 149 -33.94 5.76 11.91
N ASP A 150 -32.86 5.39 12.61
CA ASP A 150 -31.99 6.34 13.33
C ASP A 150 -30.72 6.72 12.54
N GLY A 151 -30.58 6.24 11.30
CA GLY A 151 -29.43 6.51 10.43
C GLY A 151 -28.72 5.24 9.91
N PRO A 152 -27.57 5.42 9.23
CA PRO A 152 -26.83 4.32 8.64
C PRO A 152 -26.15 3.44 9.69
N ARG A 153 -26.21 2.13 9.51
CA ARG A 153 -25.51 1.13 10.34
C ARG A 153 -24.65 0.22 9.47
N VAL A 154 -23.39 0.04 9.89
CA VAL A 154 -22.45 -0.86 9.22
C VAL A 154 -22.61 -2.26 9.79
N ILE A 155 -22.68 -3.26 8.91
CA ILE A 155 -22.85 -4.68 9.23
C ILE A 155 -21.71 -5.52 8.64
N ASP A 156 -21.61 -6.79 9.03
CA ASP A 156 -20.76 -7.79 8.37
C ASP A 156 -19.24 -7.47 8.32
N PHE A 157 -18.70 -6.85 9.36
CA PHE A 157 -17.26 -6.56 9.47
C PHE A 157 -16.44 -7.77 9.96
N GLY A 158 -15.35 -8.12 9.25
CA GLY A 158 -14.17 -8.89 9.69
C GLY A 158 -14.33 -10.37 10.10
N ILE A 159 -15.33 -10.73 10.90
CA ILE A 159 -15.35 -11.96 11.72
C ILE A 159 -15.44 -13.24 10.88
N ALA A 160 -16.12 -13.19 9.73
CA ALA A 160 -16.32 -14.37 8.88
C ALA A 160 -15.05 -14.83 8.16
N ARG A 161 -14.07 -13.94 7.94
CA ARG A 161 -12.87 -14.22 7.13
C ARG A 161 -11.69 -14.79 7.92
N ALA A 162 -11.69 -14.69 9.26
CA ALA A 162 -10.76 -15.47 10.08
C ALA A 162 -10.93 -16.99 9.92
N LEU A 163 -12.13 -17.42 9.53
CA LEU A 163 -12.48 -18.82 9.30
C LEU A 163 -12.07 -19.33 7.90
N ASP A 164 -11.90 -18.45 6.92
CA ASP A 164 -11.66 -18.81 5.50
C ASP A 164 -10.19 -19.19 5.19
N THR A 165 -9.28 -19.13 6.17
CA THR A 165 -7.87 -19.51 5.95
C THR A 165 -7.63 -21.02 5.76
N VAL A 166 -8.68 -21.85 5.78
CA VAL A 166 -8.60 -23.31 5.58
C VAL A 166 -8.97 -23.72 4.15
N ALA A 167 -9.44 -22.80 3.30
CA ALA A 167 -9.72 -23.08 1.89
C ALA A 167 -8.67 -22.44 0.97
N THR A 168 -7.42 -22.93 1.06
CA THR A 168 -6.49 -22.84 -0.07
C THR A 168 -6.88 -23.91 -1.07
N ASP A 169 -7.88 -23.63 -1.91
CA ASP A 169 -8.10 -24.38 -3.14
C ASP A 169 -8.76 -23.48 -4.20
N ALA A 170 -8.39 -23.77 -5.44
CA ALA A 170 -8.59 -22.97 -6.63
C ALA A 170 -10.04 -22.49 -6.87
N SER A 171 -10.15 -21.32 -7.51
CA SER A 171 -11.36 -20.66 -8.03
C SER A 171 -12.27 -19.96 -7.02
N GLY A 172 -12.00 -18.68 -6.78
CA GLY A 172 -12.93 -17.80 -6.07
C GLY A 172 -12.29 -16.48 -5.70
N VAL A 173 -12.19 -15.55 -6.66
CA VAL A 173 -11.92 -14.13 -6.36
C VAL A 173 -13.04 -13.65 -5.43
N ILE A 174 -12.74 -13.43 -4.16
CA ILE A 174 -13.76 -13.02 -3.18
C ILE A 174 -13.76 -11.49 -3.03
N GLY A 175 -14.73 -10.88 -3.68
CA GLY A 175 -15.14 -9.49 -3.53
C GLY A 175 -15.87 -9.00 -4.78
N THR A 176 -16.75 -8.00 -4.64
CA THR A 176 -17.25 -7.26 -5.79
C THR A 176 -16.11 -6.34 -6.24
N PRO A 177 -15.51 -6.54 -7.44
CA PRO A 177 -14.25 -5.87 -7.81
C PRO A 177 -14.35 -4.35 -7.71
N ALA A 178 -15.53 -3.78 -7.97
CA ALA A 178 -15.82 -2.35 -7.92
C ALA A 178 -15.55 -1.66 -6.58
N TYR A 179 -15.32 -2.39 -5.48
CA TYR A 179 -15.01 -1.84 -4.15
C TYR A 179 -13.65 -2.28 -3.59
N MET A 180 -12.85 -3.01 -4.38
CA MET A 180 -11.52 -3.45 -3.96
C MET A 180 -10.53 -2.28 -3.96
N SER A 181 -9.57 -2.33 -3.05
CA SER A 181 -8.42 -1.42 -3.03
C SER A 181 -7.28 -1.93 -3.92
N PRO A 182 -6.36 -1.05 -4.40
CA PRO A 182 -5.21 -1.44 -5.21
C PRO A 182 -4.36 -2.54 -4.57
N GLU A 183 -4.10 -2.44 -3.26
CA GLU A 183 -3.31 -3.43 -2.52
C GLU A 183 -4.01 -4.79 -2.39
N GLN A 184 -5.35 -4.84 -2.41
CA GLN A 184 -6.09 -6.12 -2.46
C GLN A 184 -5.95 -6.79 -3.83
N ILE A 185 -5.77 -6.02 -4.90
CA ILE A 185 -5.65 -6.53 -6.28
C ILE A 185 -4.21 -6.95 -6.57
N THR A 186 -3.23 -6.17 -6.13
CA THR A 186 -1.80 -6.41 -6.40
C THR A 186 -1.12 -7.37 -5.41
N GLY A 187 -1.85 -7.84 -4.38
CA GLY A 187 -1.30 -8.72 -3.35
C GLY A 187 -0.40 -8.00 -2.33
N GLY A 188 -0.57 -6.68 -2.18
CA GLY A 188 0.12 -5.86 -1.19
C GLY A 188 -0.34 -6.13 0.25
N ARG A 189 0.29 -5.43 1.21
CA ARG A 189 -0.09 -5.55 2.63
C ARG A 189 -1.44 -4.88 2.90
N ILE A 190 -2.46 -5.68 3.18
CA ILE A 190 -3.80 -5.22 3.54
C ILE A 190 -3.80 -4.67 4.99
N GLY A 191 -4.39 -3.49 5.20
CA GLY A 191 -4.46 -2.82 6.50
C GLY A 191 -5.61 -1.81 6.59
N PHE A 192 -5.69 -1.03 7.69
CA PHE A 192 -6.79 -0.06 7.92
C PHE A 192 -7.13 0.86 6.74
N PRO A 193 -6.14 1.37 5.97
CA PRO A 193 -6.40 2.19 4.79
C PRO A 193 -7.20 1.49 3.67
N THR A 194 -7.26 0.16 3.64
CA THR A 194 -8.07 -0.59 2.68
C THR A 194 -9.56 -0.29 2.84
N ASP A 195 -10.06 -0.25 4.09
CA ASP A 195 -11.47 0.08 4.35
C ASP A 195 -11.81 1.51 3.92
N LEU A 196 -10.87 2.45 4.03
CA LEU A 196 -11.11 3.84 3.65
C LEU A 196 -11.23 4.03 2.14
N PHE A 197 -10.48 3.24 1.37
CA PHE A 197 -10.65 3.20 -0.08
C PHE A 197 -12.04 2.68 -0.44
N SER A 198 -12.45 1.55 0.13
CA SER A 198 -13.78 0.98 -0.09
C SER A 198 -14.92 1.86 0.42
N TRP A 199 -14.71 2.60 1.52
CA TRP A 199 -15.61 3.61 2.04
C TRP A 199 -15.81 4.76 1.05
N ALA A 200 -14.73 5.29 0.49
CA ALA A 200 -14.80 6.36 -0.50
C ALA A 200 -15.55 5.92 -1.75
N LEU A 201 -15.30 4.70 -2.24
CA LEU A 201 -16.07 4.11 -3.35
C LEU A 201 -17.55 3.95 -3.04
N THR A 202 -17.89 3.61 -1.79
CA THR A 202 -19.27 3.54 -1.32
C THR A 202 -19.93 4.93 -1.31
N MET A 203 -19.21 5.98 -0.92
CA MET A 203 -19.73 7.36 -0.98
C MET A 203 -19.92 7.84 -2.42
N VAL A 204 -19.01 7.49 -3.32
CA VAL A 204 -19.16 7.78 -4.76
C VAL A 204 -20.41 7.12 -5.32
N TYR A 205 -20.62 5.84 -5.01
CA TYR A 205 -21.83 5.14 -5.43
C TYR A 205 -23.09 5.75 -4.82
N ALA A 206 -23.07 6.13 -3.54
CA ALA A 206 -24.21 6.78 -2.91
C ALA A 206 -24.60 8.10 -3.59
N ALA A 207 -23.62 8.93 -3.95
CA ALA A 207 -23.83 10.24 -4.54
C ALA A 207 -24.19 10.20 -6.03
N THR A 208 -23.70 9.20 -6.77
CA THR A 208 -23.80 9.18 -8.24
C THR A 208 -24.61 8.02 -8.80
N GLY A 209 -24.81 6.96 -8.02
CA GLY A 209 -25.37 5.68 -8.48
C GLY A 209 -24.44 4.89 -9.39
N ARG A 210 -23.18 5.33 -9.60
CA ARG A 210 -22.19 4.73 -10.50
C ARG A 210 -20.95 4.28 -9.74
N HIS A 211 -20.18 3.35 -10.30
CA HIS A 211 -18.86 2.99 -9.77
C HIS A 211 -17.79 3.97 -10.24
N ALA A 212 -16.87 4.36 -9.34
CA ALA A 212 -15.84 5.37 -9.61
C ALA A 212 -14.87 5.00 -10.75
N PHE A 213 -14.73 3.69 -11.03
CA PHE A 213 -13.88 3.15 -12.09
C PHE A 213 -14.70 2.52 -13.25
N GLY A 214 -16.00 2.79 -13.29
CA GLY A 214 -16.94 2.30 -14.30
C GLY A 214 -17.42 0.87 -14.09
N ASP A 215 -18.32 0.44 -14.97
CA ASP A 215 -19.03 -0.84 -14.96
C ASP A 215 -18.62 -1.70 -16.15
N ASP A 216 -17.45 -2.34 -16.07
CA ASP A 216 -16.89 -3.18 -17.15
C ASP A 216 -16.65 -4.62 -16.66
N THR A 217 -15.96 -5.43 -17.45
CA THR A 217 -15.47 -6.74 -17.04
C THR A 217 -14.57 -6.63 -15.81
N MET A 218 -14.58 -7.67 -14.98
CA MET A 218 -13.80 -7.73 -13.73
C MET A 218 -12.32 -7.35 -13.90
N HIS A 219 -11.67 -7.86 -14.95
CA HIS A 219 -10.25 -7.58 -15.22
C HIS A 219 -9.98 -6.11 -15.57
N VAL A 220 -10.87 -5.49 -16.36
CA VAL A 220 -10.75 -4.06 -16.70
C VAL A 220 -10.95 -3.21 -15.46
N MET A 221 -11.97 -3.50 -14.65
CA MET A 221 -12.20 -2.77 -13.39
C MET A 221 -11.01 -2.87 -12.43
N MET A 222 -10.44 -4.07 -12.25
CA MET A 222 -9.26 -4.25 -11.40
C MET A 222 -8.07 -3.43 -11.88
N TRP A 223 -7.83 -3.40 -13.20
CA TRP A 223 -6.76 -2.61 -13.78
C TRP A 223 -6.97 -1.11 -13.55
N ARG A 224 -8.19 -0.59 -13.76
CA ARG A 224 -8.51 0.83 -13.52
C ARG A 224 -8.38 1.21 -12.05
N ILE A 225 -8.81 0.33 -11.13
CA ILE A 225 -8.64 0.57 -9.69
C ILE A 225 -7.17 0.75 -9.33
N VAL A 226 -6.25 0.04 -9.98
CA VAL A 226 -4.81 0.17 -9.71
C VAL A 226 -4.20 1.38 -10.42
N ASN A 227 -4.61 1.68 -11.65
CA ASN A 227 -3.86 2.58 -12.54
C ASN A 227 -4.55 3.92 -12.87
N ASP A 228 -5.88 3.97 -12.90
CA ASP A 228 -6.62 5.15 -13.35
C ASP A 228 -7.03 6.05 -12.18
N GLU A 229 -7.29 7.33 -12.45
CA GLU A 229 -7.93 8.21 -11.46
C GLU A 229 -9.45 7.93 -11.40
N PRO A 230 -10.08 8.01 -10.21
CA PRO A 230 -11.51 7.80 -10.05
C PRO A 230 -12.33 8.95 -10.67
N ASP A 231 -13.45 8.63 -11.30
CA ASP A 231 -14.43 9.64 -11.71
C ASP A 231 -15.22 10.12 -10.48
N LEU A 232 -14.95 11.34 -10.05
CA LEU A 232 -15.63 12.01 -8.93
C LEU A 232 -16.70 13.00 -9.39
N SER A 233 -17.08 12.97 -10.68
CA SER A 233 -18.10 13.86 -11.22
C SER A 233 -19.46 13.65 -10.54
N GLY A 234 -19.97 14.69 -9.87
CA GLY A 234 -21.24 14.65 -9.13
C GLY A 234 -21.10 14.44 -7.62
N ILE A 235 -19.87 14.39 -7.11
CA ILE A 235 -19.61 14.41 -5.66
C ILE A 235 -19.83 15.83 -5.10
N PRO A 236 -20.44 15.96 -3.91
CA PRO A 236 -20.53 17.26 -3.25
C PRO A 236 -19.14 17.86 -2.99
N GLU A 237 -18.94 19.13 -3.33
CA GLU A 237 -17.65 19.84 -3.23
C GLU A 237 -16.98 19.68 -1.86
N ARG A 238 -17.77 19.71 -0.79
CA ARG A 238 -17.29 19.55 0.60
C ARG A 238 -16.68 18.17 0.88
N LEU A 239 -17.10 17.14 0.14
CA LEU A 239 -16.64 15.76 0.29
C LEU A 239 -15.57 15.37 -0.73
N GLU A 240 -15.44 16.10 -1.84
CA GLU A 240 -14.56 15.76 -2.95
C GLU A 240 -13.10 15.59 -2.51
N VAL A 241 -12.57 16.56 -1.75
CA VAL A 241 -11.19 16.51 -1.22
C VAL A 241 -10.97 15.29 -0.33
N LEU A 242 -11.95 14.96 0.51
CA LEU A 242 -11.83 13.86 1.46
C LEU A 242 -11.94 12.49 0.77
N ILE A 243 -12.86 12.37 -0.17
CA ILE A 243 -13.06 11.18 -1.00
C ILE A 243 -11.84 10.95 -1.89
N SER A 244 -11.30 12.00 -2.51
CA SER A 244 -10.07 11.93 -3.31
C SER A 244 -8.89 11.44 -2.46
N ALA A 245 -8.69 12.01 -1.26
CA ALA A 245 -7.62 11.58 -0.36
C ALA A 245 -7.76 10.11 0.08
N ALA A 246 -8.97 9.65 0.34
CA ALA A 246 -9.26 8.25 0.68
C ALA A 246 -9.10 7.28 -0.50
N LEU A 247 -9.14 7.77 -1.75
CA LEU A 247 -8.91 7.01 -2.98
C LEU A 247 -7.45 7.03 -3.47
N ALA A 248 -6.52 7.54 -2.67
CA ALA A 248 -5.09 7.50 -3.01
C ALA A 248 -4.63 6.05 -3.27
N LYS A 249 -3.85 5.82 -4.34
CA LYS A 249 -3.39 4.47 -4.70
C LYS A 249 -2.47 3.88 -3.63
N ASP A 250 -1.55 4.70 -3.12
CA ASP A 250 -0.70 4.37 -1.98
C ASP A 250 -1.54 4.37 -0.68
N PRO A 251 -1.68 3.21 0.01
CA PRO A 251 -2.42 3.11 1.27
C PRO A 251 -1.91 4.06 2.36
N SER A 252 -0.62 4.40 2.37
CA SER A 252 -0.02 5.27 3.39
C SER A 252 -0.45 6.73 3.30
N ARG A 253 -1.00 7.14 2.14
CA ARG A 253 -1.47 8.51 1.88
C ARG A 253 -2.94 8.72 2.23
N ARG A 254 -3.68 7.65 2.53
CA ARG A 254 -5.12 7.74 2.84
C ARG A 254 -5.29 8.19 4.29
N PRO A 255 -6.27 9.06 4.58
CA PRO A 255 -6.57 9.45 5.96
C PRO A 255 -7.06 8.25 6.77
N THR A 256 -6.93 8.30 8.09
CA THR A 256 -7.57 7.32 8.98
C THR A 256 -9.08 7.58 9.10
N ALA A 257 -9.86 6.58 9.51
CA ALA A 257 -11.30 6.76 9.73
C ALA A 257 -11.62 7.86 10.78
N THR A 258 -10.73 8.04 11.77
CA THR A 258 -10.83 9.11 12.76
C THR A 258 -10.59 10.48 12.14
N GLU A 259 -9.57 10.63 11.28
CA GLU A 259 -9.31 11.89 10.56
C GLU A 259 -10.46 12.27 9.62
N VAL A 260 -11.01 11.28 8.90
CA VAL A 260 -12.20 11.45 8.06
C VAL A 260 -13.37 11.96 8.89
N LEU A 261 -13.66 11.32 10.03
CA LEU A 261 -14.74 11.72 10.91
C LEU A 261 -14.57 13.15 11.44
N LEU A 262 -13.38 13.50 11.93
CA LEU A 262 -13.11 14.84 12.45
C LEU A 262 -13.30 15.92 11.38
N SER A 263 -12.75 15.67 10.17
CA SER A 263 -12.91 16.56 9.02
C SER A 263 -14.39 16.81 8.67
N LEU A 264 -15.21 15.74 8.66
CA LEU A 264 -16.65 15.82 8.38
C LEU A 264 -17.42 16.61 9.45
N LEU A 265 -17.00 16.53 10.72
CA LEU A 265 -17.60 17.28 11.83
C LEU A 265 -17.19 18.76 11.87
N GLY A 266 -16.52 19.27 10.82
CA GLY A 266 -16.03 20.65 10.77
C GLY A 266 -14.88 20.94 11.73
N HIS A 267 -14.35 19.91 12.37
CA HIS A 267 -13.11 20.02 13.12
C HIS A 267 -11.97 19.87 12.12
N GLN A 268 -11.18 20.93 11.97
CA GLN A 268 -9.82 20.74 11.49
C GLN A 268 -9.20 19.66 12.42
N PRO A 269 -8.60 18.57 11.88
CA PRO A 269 -7.85 17.64 12.71
C PRO A 269 -6.87 18.46 13.56
N PRO A 270 -6.58 18.07 14.82
CA PRO A 270 -5.79 18.88 15.73
C PRO A 270 -4.55 19.45 15.02
N GLY A 271 -4.65 20.73 14.69
CA GLY A 271 -3.62 21.58 14.11
C GLY A 271 -2.90 21.10 12.85
N LYS A 272 -3.57 20.93 11.70
CA LYS A 272 -2.93 21.48 10.48
C LYS A 272 -2.96 23.01 10.60
N ALA A 273 -2.07 23.56 11.44
CA ALA A 273 -1.69 24.95 11.32
C ALA A 273 -1.29 25.14 9.86
N THR A 274 -1.86 26.17 9.21
CA THR A 274 -1.49 26.71 7.90
C THR A 274 -0.24 26.05 7.36
N LEU A 275 -0.42 25.12 6.41
CA LEU A 275 0.68 24.55 5.65
C LEU A 275 1.54 25.74 5.19
N VAL A 276 2.72 25.86 5.78
CA VAL A 276 3.79 26.61 5.15
C VAL A 276 3.99 25.90 3.83
N GLU A 277 3.78 26.62 2.72
CA GLU A 277 3.92 26.09 1.38
C GLU A 277 5.23 25.28 1.29
N GLY A 278 5.13 23.96 1.17
CA GLY A 278 6.29 23.06 1.05
C GLY A 278 6.30 21.79 1.92
N GLU A 279 5.49 21.69 2.98
CA GLU A 279 5.46 20.48 3.83
C GLU A 279 4.37 19.47 3.42
N THR A 280 4.76 18.20 3.23
CA THR A 280 3.81 17.11 2.92
C THR A 280 3.06 16.65 4.17
N SER A 281 1.84 16.12 4.02
CA SER A 281 1.05 15.60 5.17
C SER A 281 1.80 14.51 5.96
N ALA A 282 2.65 13.72 5.31
CA ALA A 282 3.48 12.71 5.97
C ALA A 282 4.60 13.33 6.81
N GLU A 283 5.17 14.45 6.36
CA GLU A 283 6.21 15.15 7.10
C GLU A 283 5.68 15.71 8.40
N TYR A 284 4.50 16.34 8.35
CA TYR A 284 3.84 16.88 9.52
C TYR A 284 3.64 15.81 10.60
N GLU A 285 3.08 14.65 10.23
CA GLU A 285 2.82 13.56 11.19
C GLU A 285 4.11 12.96 11.75
N LEU A 286 5.12 12.71 10.89
CA LEU A 286 6.40 12.18 11.35
C LEU A 286 7.13 13.15 12.28
N ARG A 287 7.09 14.46 11.97
CA ARG A 287 7.67 15.50 12.84
C ARG A 287 6.91 15.62 14.16
N ALA A 288 5.58 15.61 14.14
CA ALA A 288 4.76 15.66 15.36
C ALA A 288 5.01 14.43 16.25
N ALA A 289 5.11 13.24 15.66
CA ALA A 289 5.42 12.01 16.38
C ALA A 289 6.85 12.03 16.95
N LEU A 290 7.83 12.53 16.19
CA LEU A 290 9.20 12.74 16.67
C LEU A 290 9.23 13.73 17.84
N GLU A 291 8.54 14.86 17.75
CA GLU A 291 8.48 15.87 18.81
C GLU A 291 7.83 15.31 20.09
N GLY A 292 6.72 14.57 19.94
CA GLY A 292 6.06 13.90 21.05
C GLY A 292 6.98 12.89 21.75
N ARG A 293 7.70 12.07 20.97
CA ARG A 293 8.65 11.08 21.53
C ARG A 293 9.88 11.73 22.15
N LEU A 294 10.40 12.81 21.57
CA LEU A 294 11.46 13.61 22.18
C LEU A 294 11.05 14.13 23.56
N ARG A 295 9.80 14.56 23.72
CA ARG A 295 9.26 15.10 24.97
C ARG A 295 9.00 14.02 26.03
N VAL A 296 8.46 12.87 25.61
CA VAL A 296 8.01 11.82 26.54
C VAL A 296 9.10 10.80 26.86
N LEU A 297 9.84 10.36 25.83
CA LEU A 297 10.82 9.26 25.93
C LEU A 297 12.26 9.78 25.98
N GLY A 298 12.49 11.03 25.56
CA GLY A 298 13.81 11.63 25.45
C GLY A 298 14.51 11.34 24.11
N PRO A 299 15.64 12.02 23.85
CA PRO A 299 16.32 12.01 22.55
C PRO A 299 16.99 10.68 22.20
N ASP A 300 17.34 9.87 23.19
CA ASP A 300 18.15 8.66 23.01
C ASP A 300 17.31 7.38 23.03
N HIS A 301 16.00 7.49 23.24
CA HIS A 301 15.13 6.31 23.26
C HIS A 301 15.05 5.66 21.87
N PRO A 302 15.06 4.32 21.75
CA PRO A 302 15.02 3.62 20.47
C PRO A 302 13.89 4.07 19.53
N ASP A 303 12.67 4.23 20.05
CA ASP A 303 11.53 4.71 19.25
C ASP A 303 11.68 6.16 18.79
N THR A 304 12.33 7.01 19.59
CA THR A 304 12.64 8.40 19.19
C THR A 304 13.63 8.39 18.03
N LEU A 305 14.69 7.59 18.14
CA LEU A 305 15.71 7.46 17.09
C LEU A 305 15.15 6.81 15.82
N ALA A 306 14.26 5.83 15.94
CA ALA A 306 13.54 5.26 14.80
C ALA A 306 12.68 6.32 14.08
N SER A 307 11.92 7.10 14.84
CA SER A 307 11.10 8.19 14.29
C SER A 307 11.93 9.26 13.62
N ARG A 308 13.06 9.60 14.22
CA ARG A 308 14.02 10.57 13.68
C ARG A 308 14.61 10.09 12.35
N GLN A 309 14.93 8.80 12.26
CA GLN A 309 15.37 8.20 11.01
C GLN A 309 14.30 8.30 9.91
N GLU A 310 13.03 8.06 10.25
CA GLU A 310 11.93 8.20 9.28
C GLU A 310 11.78 9.62 8.77
N VAL A 311 11.85 10.63 9.65
CA VAL A 311 11.84 12.05 9.26
C VAL A 311 13.02 12.34 8.32
N GLY A 312 14.23 11.90 8.67
CA GLY A 312 15.41 12.08 7.83
C GLY A 312 15.28 11.44 6.44
N ARG A 313 14.72 10.22 6.36
CA ARG A 313 14.49 9.53 5.07
C ARG A 313 13.43 10.24 4.22
N LEU A 314 12.35 10.72 4.82
CA LEU A 314 11.33 11.49 4.10
C LEU A 314 11.92 12.77 3.52
N LEU A 315 12.63 13.55 4.34
CA LEU A 315 13.27 14.80 3.91
C LEU A 315 14.27 14.56 2.77
N TRP A 316 15.00 13.44 2.82
CA TRP A 316 15.85 13.04 1.71
C TRP A 316 15.02 12.78 0.43
N GLY A 317 13.93 12.01 0.52
CA GLY A 317 13.03 11.76 -0.62
C GLY A 317 12.43 13.04 -1.23
N LEU A 318 12.17 14.05 -0.41
CA LEU A 318 11.68 15.37 -0.83
C LEU A 318 12.78 16.30 -1.38
N GLY A 319 14.05 15.87 -1.36
CA GLY A 319 15.18 16.69 -1.80
C GLY A 319 15.63 17.75 -0.79
N ARG A 320 15.08 17.77 0.43
CA ARG A 320 15.47 18.67 1.54
C ARG A 320 16.70 18.12 2.26
N LEU A 321 17.80 18.01 1.51
CA LEU A 321 18.98 17.24 1.91
C LEU A 321 19.66 17.76 3.19
N ALA A 322 19.70 19.09 3.38
CA ALA A 322 20.34 19.69 4.55
C ALA A 322 19.58 19.37 5.86
N GLU A 323 18.25 19.35 5.82
CA GLU A 323 17.44 18.99 6.98
C GLU A 323 17.48 17.49 7.26
N ALA A 324 17.50 16.68 6.19
CA ALA A 324 17.72 15.24 6.32
C ALA A 324 19.05 14.93 7.03
N GLU A 325 20.10 15.72 6.76
CA GLU A 325 21.43 15.53 7.36
C GLU A 325 21.37 15.72 8.88
N VAL A 326 20.68 16.77 9.34
CA VAL A 326 20.50 17.05 10.78
C VAL A 326 19.88 15.86 11.48
N GLU A 327 18.77 15.33 10.96
CA GLU A 327 18.05 14.23 11.60
C GLU A 327 18.81 12.90 11.53
N LEU A 328 19.47 12.59 10.41
CA LEU A 328 20.24 11.34 10.28
C LEU A 328 21.54 11.36 11.12
N ARG A 329 22.21 12.51 11.26
CA ARG A 329 23.35 12.64 12.18
C ARG A 329 22.91 12.44 13.62
N ALA A 330 21.85 13.12 14.05
CA ALA A 330 21.35 12.99 15.41
C ALA A 330 20.82 11.57 15.72
N THR A 331 20.27 10.88 14.72
CA THR A 331 19.92 9.44 14.82
C THR A 331 21.17 8.60 15.09
N LEU A 332 22.23 8.78 14.30
CA LEU A 332 23.46 8.00 14.43
C LEU A 332 24.15 8.26 15.79
N GLU A 333 24.25 9.51 16.20
CA GLU A 333 24.84 9.90 17.49
C GLU A 333 24.06 9.33 18.68
N GLY A 334 22.72 9.30 18.61
CA GLY A 334 21.89 8.68 19.63
C GLY A 334 22.04 7.16 19.69
N ARG A 335 22.14 6.49 18.53
CA ARG A 335 22.37 5.04 18.45
C ARG A 335 23.74 4.65 18.99
N LEU A 336 24.80 5.40 18.67
CA LEU A 336 26.15 5.16 19.21
C LEU A 336 26.25 5.36 20.72
N ARG A 337 25.33 6.11 21.34
CA ARG A 337 25.27 6.28 22.80
C ARG A 337 24.52 5.16 23.51
N THR A 338 23.62 4.44 22.82
CA THR A 338 22.69 3.49 23.44
C THR A 338 22.86 2.05 22.97
N LEU A 339 23.48 1.83 21.81
CA LEU A 339 23.65 0.53 21.17
C LEU A 339 25.13 0.28 20.88
N ASP A 340 25.46 -1.00 20.67
CA ASP A 340 26.80 -1.39 20.22
C ASP A 340 27.10 -0.85 18.81
N ALA A 341 28.38 -0.64 18.50
CA ALA A 341 28.81 -0.18 17.18
C ALA A 341 28.47 -1.18 16.06
N ASP A 342 28.43 -2.48 16.38
CA ASP A 342 28.05 -3.56 15.46
C ASP A 342 26.54 -3.87 15.49
N ASP A 343 25.74 -3.12 16.26
CA ASP A 343 24.29 -3.28 16.28
C ASP A 343 23.68 -3.04 14.88
N PRO A 344 22.73 -3.89 14.41
CA PRO A 344 22.09 -3.74 13.11
C PRO A 344 21.49 -2.36 12.86
N GLU A 345 20.91 -1.72 13.87
CA GLU A 345 20.34 -0.38 13.72
C GLU A 345 21.43 0.68 13.64
N THR A 346 22.50 0.59 14.43
CA THR A 346 23.66 1.50 14.31
C THR A 346 24.28 1.44 12.91
N LEU A 347 24.49 0.22 12.38
CA LEU A 347 25.03 0.02 11.04
C LEU A 347 24.08 0.51 9.92
N TRP A 348 22.77 0.42 10.13
CA TRP A 348 21.78 0.98 9.20
C TRP A 348 21.78 2.52 9.21
N ALA A 349 21.97 3.15 10.38
CA ALA A 349 22.10 4.60 10.48
C ALA A 349 23.37 5.12 9.78
N HIS A 350 24.50 4.41 9.90
CA HIS A 350 25.70 4.69 9.11
C HIS A 350 25.44 4.61 7.60
N HIS A 351 24.73 3.57 7.13
CA HIS A 351 24.39 3.41 5.72
C HIS A 351 23.50 4.55 5.19
N ASN A 352 22.43 4.89 5.90
CA ASN A 352 21.52 5.98 5.52
C ASN A 352 22.23 7.35 5.48
N LEU A 353 23.03 7.68 6.50
CA LEU A 353 23.80 8.91 6.52
C LEU A 353 24.83 8.93 5.38
N GLY A 354 25.52 7.81 5.15
CA GLY A 354 26.45 7.64 4.04
C GLY A 354 25.81 7.94 2.69
N GLY A 355 24.66 7.34 2.39
CA GLY A 355 23.92 7.58 1.14
C GLY A 355 23.46 9.03 0.96
N LEU A 356 22.99 9.68 2.03
CA LEU A 356 22.63 11.10 2.00
C LEU A 356 23.85 12.00 1.70
N LEU A 357 24.98 11.73 2.35
CA LEU A 357 26.21 12.50 2.16
C LEU A 357 26.76 12.40 0.72
N VAL A 358 26.54 11.28 0.03
CA VAL A 358 26.83 11.14 -1.41
C VAL A 358 26.05 12.19 -2.21
N ARG A 359 24.75 12.37 -1.91
CA ARG A 359 23.87 13.33 -2.60
C ARG A 359 24.26 14.78 -2.30
N LEU A 360 24.74 15.05 -1.09
CA LEU A 360 25.32 16.33 -0.68
C LEU A 360 26.74 16.56 -1.24
N ARG A 361 27.31 15.62 -2.00
CA ARG A 361 28.68 15.65 -2.52
C ARG A 361 29.77 15.71 -1.44
N GLN A 362 29.45 15.32 -0.20
CA GLN A 362 30.39 15.26 0.93
C GLN A 362 31.13 13.91 0.94
N PHE A 363 31.90 13.66 -0.12
CA PHE A 363 32.43 12.33 -0.42
C PHE A 363 33.36 11.69 0.64
N PRO A 364 34.31 12.41 1.27
CA PRO A 364 35.21 11.78 2.26
C PRO A 364 34.45 11.26 3.48
N GLU A 365 33.45 12.01 3.93
CA GLU A 365 32.63 11.56 5.05
C GLU A 365 31.67 10.45 4.64
N ALA A 366 31.04 10.55 3.47
CA ALA A 366 30.20 9.48 2.93
C ALA A 366 30.95 8.15 2.87
N GLU A 367 32.20 8.16 2.38
CA GLU A 367 33.04 6.97 2.32
C GLU A 367 33.28 6.38 3.71
N ARG A 368 33.61 7.22 4.71
CA ARG A 368 33.81 6.77 6.08
C ARG A 368 32.57 6.07 6.63
N GLN A 369 31.39 6.69 6.50
CA GLN A 369 30.14 6.12 7.02
C GLN A 369 29.80 4.79 6.33
N LEU A 370 29.89 4.73 5.00
CA LEU A 370 29.59 3.52 4.25
C LEU A 370 30.62 2.40 4.50
N ARG A 371 31.90 2.71 4.73
CA ARG A 371 32.92 1.72 5.13
C ARG A 371 32.64 1.14 6.51
N THR A 372 32.32 1.98 7.50
CA THR A 372 31.93 1.51 8.84
C THR A 372 30.72 0.58 8.76
N ALA A 373 29.68 0.96 8.00
CA ALA A 373 28.52 0.11 7.77
C ALA A 373 28.90 -1.22 7.10
N LEU A 374 29.75 -1.19 6.06
CA LEU A 374 30.16 -2.39 5.34
C LEU A 374 30.96 -3.36 6.23
N GLU A 375 31.94 -2.84 6.97
CA GLU A 375 32.81 -3.65 7.84
C GLU A 375 32.01 -4.33 8.96
N GLY A 376 31.10 -3.59 9.61
CA GLY A 376 30.21 -4.16 10.62
C GLY A 376 29.27 -5.21 10.04
N ARG A 377 28.65 -4.95 8.87
CA ARG A 377 27.75 -5.93 8.22
C ARG A 377 28.49 -7.18 7.75
N LEU A 378 29.74 -7.06 7.32
CA LEU A 378 30.59 -8.21 7.00
C LEU A 378 30.86 -9.08 8.23
N ARG A 379 31.10 -8.48 9.40
CA ARG A 379 31.27 -9.22 10.66
C ARG A 379 30.00 -9.92 11.12
N VAL A 380 28.86 -9.22 11.09
CA VAL A 380 27.60 -9.70 11.69
C VAL A 380 26.82 -10.64 10.77
N LEU A 381 26.69 -10.30 9.48
CA LEU A 381 25.80 -11.00 8.54
C LEU A 381 26.56 -11.70 7.39
N GLY A 382 27.84 -11.39 7.23
CA GLY A 382 28.68 -11.98 6.20
C GLY A 382 28.59 -11.30 4.82
N PRO A 383 29.42 -11.74 3.87
CA PRO A 383 29.63 -11.06 2.58
C PRO A 383 28.48 -11.20 1.58
N ALA A 384 27.66 -12.24 1.71
CA ALA A 384 26.57 -12.54 0.77
C ALA A 384 25.20 -12.03 1.23
N HIS A 385 25.10 -11.43 2.42
CA HIS A 385 23.83 -10.93 2.94
C HIS A 385 23.32 -9.74 2.10
N PRO A 386 22.02 -9.65 1.78
CA PRO A 386 21.47 -8.58 0.93
C PRO A 386 21.88 -7.16 1.34
N HIS A 387 21.82 -6.84 2.64
CA HIS A 387 22.22 -5.52 3.14
C HIS A 387 23.72 -5.23 2.95
N THR A 388 24.58 -6.25 3.06
CA THR A 388 26.02 -6.12 2.79
C THR A 388 26.26 -5.81 1.31
N LEU A 389 25.53 -6.47 0.42
CA LEU A 389 25.60 -6.26 -1.03
C LEU A 389 25.04 -4.88 -1.44
N TRP A 390 24.04 -4.37 -0.71
CA TRP A 390 23.54 -3.00 -0.90
C TRP A 390 24.62 -1.97 -0.60
N ILE A 391 25.24 -2.02 0.59
CA ILE A 391 26.28 -1.06 0.97
C ILE A 391 27.47 -1.11 -0.03
N ARG A 392 27.83 -2.29 -0.54
CA ARG A 392 28.82 -2.41 -1.62
C ARG A 392 28.41 -1.68 -2.89
N THR A 393 27.14 -1.76 -3.26
CA THR A 393 26.62 -1.05 -4.45
C THR A 393 26.76 0.45 -4.27
N ASP A 394 26.40 0.98 -3.10
CA ASP A 394 26.46 2.42 -2.81
C ASP A 394 27.91 2.93 -2.72
N LEU A 395 28.83 2.16 -2.14
CA LEU A 395 30.27 2.45 -2.20
C LEU A 395 30.79 2.44 -3.63
N GLY A 396 30.32 1.50 -4.45
CA GLY A 396 30.67 1.44 -5.87
C GLY A 396 30.24 2.69 -6.64
N VAL A 397 29.01 3.15 -6.42
CA VAL A 397 28.50 4.40 -6.99
C VAL A 397 29.28 5.61 -6.48
N LEU A 398 29.58 5.67 -5.18
CA LEU A 398 30.41 6.74 -4.61
C LEU A 398 31.80 6.81 -5.26
N PHE A 399 32.48 5.67 -5.41
CA PHE A 399 33.79 5.64 -6.07
C PHE A 399 33.73 6.05 -7.53
N LYS A 400 32.66 5.69 -8.24
CA LYS A 400 32.41 6.13 -9.62
C LYS A 400 32.29 7.66 -9.70
N GLU A 401 31.53 8.28 -8.80
CA GLU A 401 31.39 9.74 -8.73
C GLU A 401 32.71 10.46 -8.39
N GLN A 402 33.64 9.79 -7.70
CA GLN A 402 34.99 10.29 -7.43
C GLN A 402 36.00 10.02 -8.58
N GLY A 403 35.59 9.31 -9.65
CA GLY A 403 36.49 8.85 -10.72
C GLY A 403 37.42 7.70 -10.33
N ARG A 404 37.21 7.07 -9.17
CA ARG A 404 37.98 5.91 -8.68
C ARG A 404 37.42 4.62 -9.25
N PHE A 405 37.52 4.45 -10.56
CA PHE A 405 36.82 3.39 -11.28
C PHE A 405 37.24 1.96 -10.91
N GLU A 406 38.50 1.73 -10.51
CA GLU A 406 38.94 0.38 -10.06
C GLU A 406 38.35 -0.01 -8.70
N ASP A 407 38.24 0.96 -7.78
CA ASP A 407 37.56 0.74 -6.51
C ASP A 407 36.05 0.51 -6.75
N ALA A 408 35.45 1.31 -7.63
CA ALA A 408 34.04 1.15 -8.03
C ALA A 408 33.78 -0.24 -8.61
N LYS A 409 34.64 -0.69 -9.54
CA LYS A 409 34.60 -2.01 -10.15
C LYS A 409 34.65 -3.11 -9.10
N THR A 410 35.60 -3.03 -8.18
CA THR A 410 35.74 -4.03 -7.11
C THR A 410 34.45 -4.18 -6.32
N GLN A 411 33.83 -3.07 -5.91
CA GLN A 411 32.60 -3.13 -5.11
C GLN A 411 31.38 -3.59 -5.90
N LEU A 412 31.16 -3.05 -7.11
CA LEU A 412 30.00 -3.37 -7.94
C LEU A 412 30.04 -4.82 -8.45
N TYR A 413 31.19 -5.33 -8.87
CA TYR A 413 31.31 -6.74 -9.29
C TYR A 413 31.10 -7.70 -8.12
N THR A 414 31.68 -7.41 -6.95
CA THR A 414 31.46 -8.24 -5.75
C THR A 414 29.97 -8.26 -5.36
N ALA A 415 29.29 -7.11 -5.44
CA ALA A 415 27.86 -7.02 -5.17
C ALA A 415 27.03 -7.84 -6.18
N LEU A 416 27.34 -7.72 -7.47
CA LEU A 416 26.67 -8.45 -8.54
C LEU A 416 26.87 -9.97 -8.43
N GLU A 417 28.10 -10.43 -8.22
CA GLU A 417 28.41 -11.86 -8.03
C GLU A 417 27.68 -12.44 -6.81
N GLY A 418 27.62 -11.69 -5.71
CA GLY A 418 26.86 -12.08 -4.53
C GLY A 418 25.37 -12.24 -4.82
N ARG A 419 24.75 -11.26 -5.50
CA ARG A 419 23.33 -11.30 -5.83
C ARG A 419 23.00 -12.38 -6.86
N LEU A 420 23.87 -12.62 -7.84
CA LEU A 420 23.73 -13.73 -8.78
C LEU A 420 23.72 -15.08 -8.07
N ARG A 421 24.56 -15.26 -7.05
CA ARG A 421 24.63 -16.50 -6.28
C ARG A 421 23.42 -16.71 -5.37
N VAL A 422 22.93 -15.65 -4.72
CA VAL A 422 21.89 -15.75 -3.69
C VAL A 422 20.48 -15.62 -4.25
N LEU A 423 20.27 -14.68 -5.17
CA LEU A 423 18.95 -14.29 -5.67
C LEU A 423 18.69 -14.78 -7.10
N GLY A 424 19.75 -15.12 -7.83
CA GLY A 424 19.67 -15.53 -9.22
C GLY A 424 19.70 -14.35 -10.21
N PRO A 425 19.79 -14.64 -11.52
CA PRO A 425 20.03 -13.64 -12.57
C PRO A 425 18.85 -12.71 -12.85
N ASP A 426 17.62 -13.17 -12.64
CA ASP A 426 16.40 -12.43 -12.99
C ASP A 426 15.80 -11.65 -11.81
N HIS A 427 16.42 -11.73 -10.61
CA HIS A 427 15.92 -10.99 -9.46
C HIS A 427 16.10 -9.47 -9.65
N PRO A 428 15.10 -8.63 -9.27
CA PRO A 428 15.17 -7.17 -9.48
C PRO A 428 16.45 -6.51 -8.97
N GLU A 429 16.92 -6.88 -7.77
CA GLU A 429 18.18 -6.35 -7.24
C GLU A 429 19.44 -6.80 -8.02
N THR A 430 19.42 -8.02 -8.57
CA THR A 430 20.51 -8.49 -9.43
C THR A 430 20.54 -7.67 -10.72
N LEU A 431 19.37 -7.42 -11.32
CA LEU A 431 19.23 -6.60 -12.52
C LEU A 431 19.65 -5.15 -12.26
N ALA A 432 19.29 -4.56 -11.11
CA ALA A 432 19.78 -3.23 -10.70
C ALA A 432 21.31 -3.19 -10.59
N SER A 433 21.93 -4.24 -10.04
CA SER A 433 23.39 -4.34 -9.93
C SER A 433 24.07 -4.48 -11.30
N ARG A 434 23.49 -5.27 -12.20
CA ARG A 434 23.95 -5.39 -13.60
C ARG A 434 23.87 -4.06 -14.32
N GLN A 435 22.81 -3.29 -14.11
CA GLN A 435 22.69 -1.94 -14.67
C GLN A 435 23.84 -1.05 -14.22
N GLU A 436 24.17 -1.03 -12.93
CA GLU A 436 25.27 -0.21 -12.41
C GLU A 436 26.64 -0.66 -12.92
N VAL A 437 26.88 -1.96 -13.07
CA VAL A 437 28.09 -2.48 -13.73
C VAL A 437 28.14 -2.05 -15.20
N GLY A 438 27.02 -2.13 -15.93
CA GLY A 438 26.91 -1.67 -17.32
C GLY A 438 27.21 -0.18 -17.47
N ARG A 439 26.71 0.66 -16.55
CA ARG A 439 27.01 2.10 -16.51
C ARG A 439 28.48 2.38 -16.19
N LEU A 440 29.07 1.67 -15.23
CA LEU A 440 30.51 1.78 -14.95
C LEU A 440 31.37 1.43 -16.18
N LEU A 441 31.03 0.35 -16.88
CA LEU A 441 31.74 -0.06 -18.10
C LEU A 441 31.58 0.96 -19.22
N TRP A 442 30.42 1.60 -19.32
CA TRP A 442 30.22 2.73 -20.23
C TRP A 442 31.16 3.89 -19.86
N ASP A 443 31.20 4.32 -18.60
CA ASP A 443 32.08 5.42 -18.15
C ASP A 443 33.57 5.11 -18.40
N LEU A 444 33.97 3.85 -18.31
CA LEU A 444 35.31 3.35 -18.65
C LEU A 444 35.59 3.25 -20.17
N GLY A 445 34.61 3.51 -21.03
CA GLY A 445 34.73 3.37 -22.48
C GLY A 445 34.71 1.93 -22.99
N ARG A 446 34.44 0.94 -22.12
CA ARG A 446 34.34 -0.50 -22.47
C ARG A 446 32.95 -0.81 -23.04
N LEU A 447 32.60 -0.13 -24.14
CA LEU A 447 31.23 -0.07 -24.66
C LEU A 447 30.66 -1.44 -25.08
N ALA A 448 31.52 -2.39 -25.49
CA ALA A 448 31.08 -3.74 -25.86
C ALA A 448 30.61 -4.55 -24.64
N GLU A 449 31.33 -4.45 -23.54
CA GLU A 449 30.98 -5.15 -22.30
C GLU A 449 29.79 -4.48 -21.61
N ALA A 450 29.74 -3.15 -21.65
CA ALA A 450 28.57 -2.39 -21.20
C ALA A 450 27.29 -2.83 -21.95
N GLU A 451 27.39 -3.08 -23.25
CA GLU A 451 26.25 -3.52 -24.06
C GLU A 451 25.75 -4.90 -23.62
N THR A 452 26.66 -5.83 -23.35
CA THR A 452 26.31 -7.17 -22.84
C THR A 452 25.52 -7.07 -21.54
N GLU A 453 26.01 -6.27 -20.58
CA GLU A 453 25.34 -6.13 -19.28
C GLU A 453 23.99 -5.41 -19.38
N LEU A 454 23.90 -4.32 -20.16
CA LEU A 454 22.65 -3.57 -20.32
C LEU A 454 21.61 -4.34 -21.12
N ARG A 455 22.00 -5.14 -22.12
CA ARG A 455 21.08 -6.06 -22.83
C ARG A 455 20.54 -7.13 -21.89
N ALA A 456 21.43 -7.80 -21.15
CA ALA A 456 21.01 -8.82 -20.20
C ALA A 456 20.10 -8.24 -19.09
N THR A 457 20.35 -6.99 -18.67
CA THR A 457 19.48 -6.26 -17.74
C THR A 457 18.09 -6.03 -18.33
N LEU A 458 18.01 -5.51 -19.56
CA LEU A 458 16.74 -5.24 -20.23
C LEU A 458 15.94 -6.53 -20.48
N GLU A 459 16.60 -7.58 -20.97
CA GLU A 459 15.98 -8.89 -21.19
C GLU A 459 15.48 -9.52 -19.89
N GLY A 460 16.26 -9.41 -18.80
CA GLY A 460 15.85 -9.87 -17.49
C GLY A 460 14.63 -9.10 -16.97
N ARG A 461 14.63 -7.77 -17.10
CA ARG A 461 13.48 -6.94 -16.69
C ARG A 461 12.22 -7.28 -17.48
N LEU A 462 12.32 -7.48 -18.79
CA LEU A 462 11.19 -7.92 -19.62
C LEU A 462 10.67 -9.33 -19.28
N ARG A 463 11.46 -10.18 -18.61
CA ARG A 463 10.99 -11.49 -18.11
C ARG A 463 10.19 -11.38 -16.82
N VAL A 464 10.53 -10.44 -15.95
CA VAL A 464 10.00 -10.38 -14.57
C VAL A 464 9.10 -9.17 -14.28
N LEU A 465 9.13 -8.15 -15.12
CA LEU A 465 8.38 -6.90 -15.01
C LEU A 465 7.61 -6.64 -16.30
N ASP A 466 6.58 -5.80 -16.22
CA ASP A 466 5.85 -5.36 -17.40
C ASP A 466 6.75 -4.54 -18.35
N ALA A 467 6.43 -4.53 -19.64
CA ALA A 467 7.13 -3.72 -20.63
C ALA A 467 7.03 -2.21 -20.32
N ASP A 468 5.91 -1.81 -19.70
CA ASP A 468 5.65 -0.45 -19.25
C ASP A 468 6.15 -0.20 -17.81
N ASP A 469 6.84 -1.14 -17.17
CA ASP A 469 7.42 -0.87 -15.85
C ASP A 469 8.48 0.27 -15.93
N PRO A 470 8.49 1.23 -14.98
CA PRO A 470 9.45 2.34 -14.97
C PRO A 470 10.91 1.90 -15.10
N GLU A 471 11.31 0.82 -14.43
CA GLU A 471 12.66 0.27 -14.50
C GLU A 471 12.93 -0.37 -15.86
N THR A 472 11.96 -1.07 -16.45
CA THR A 472 12.08 -1.58 -17.82
C THR A 472 12.29 -0.44 -18.83
N LEU A 473 11.52 0.63 -18.74
CA LEU A 473 11.65 1.81 -19.59
C LEU A 473 12.98 2.55 -19.37
N TRP A 474 13.49 2.57 -18.13
CA TRP A 474 14.80 3.11 -17.83
C TRP A 474 15.94 2.27 -18.43
N ALA A 475 15.81 0.94 -18.43
CA ALA A 475 16.76 0.05 -19.10
C ALA A 475 16.78 0.26 -20.62
N HIS A 476 15.63 0.50 -21.25
CA HIS A 476 15.55 0.89 -22.66
C HIS A 476 16.32 2.19 -22.92
N HIS A 477 16.13 3.21 -22.09
CA HIS A 477 16.85 4.49 -22.22
C HIS A 477 18.37 4.32 -22.09
N ASN A 478 18.85 3.59 -21.06
CA ASN A 478 20.28 3.36 -20.85
C ASN A 478 20.92 2.60 -22.03
N LEU A 479 20.29 1.53 -22.51
CA LEU A 479 20.79 0.78 -23.67
C LEU A 479 20.75 1.62 -24.95
N GLY A 480 19.68 2.41 -25.15
CA GLY A 480 19.56 3.33 -26.29
C GLY A 480 20.68 4.36 -26.33
N GLY A 481 20.98 5.01 -25.18
CA GLY A 481 22.08 5.95 -25.04
C GLY A 481 23.45 5.32 -25.33
N LEU A 482 23.69 4.09 -24.85
CA LEU A 482 24.92 3.35 -25.14
C LEU A 482 25.06 3.04 -26.64
N LEU A 483 24.01 2.51 -27.27
CA LEU A 483 24.02 2.18 -28.71
C LEU A 483 24.23 3.41 -29.58
N ALA A 484 23.67 4.56 -29.19
CA ALA A 484 23.92 5.84 -29.86
C ALA A 484 25.40 6.21 -29.83
N ARG A 485 26.07 5.99 -28.70
CA ARG A 485 27.51 6.28 -28.54
C ARG A 485 28.39 5.28 -29.31
N ARG A 486 27.92 4.06 -29.56
CA ARG A 486 28.56 3.09 -30.48
C ARG A 486 28.28 3.36 -31.96
N GLY A 487 27.43 4.35 -32.29
CA GLY A 487 27.06 4.67 -33.67
C GLY A 487 25.91 3.82 -34.24
N ARG A 488 25.27 2.96 -33.44
CA ARG A 488 24.12 2.13 -33.84
C ARG A 488 22.81 2.93 -33.75
N MET A 489 22.74 4.01 -34.53
CA MET A 489 21.69 5.03 -34.45
C MET A 489 20.26 4.50 -34.64
N PRO A 490 19.97 3.56 -35.58
CA PRO A 490 18.61 3.05 -35.75
C PRO A 490 18.08 2.27 -34.54
N GLU A 491 18.93 1.44 -33.93
CA GLU A 491 18.56 0.66 -32.74
C GLU A 491 18.43 1.55 -31.50
N ALA A 492 19.32 2.54 -31.36
CA ALA A 492 19.23 3.54 -30.32
C ALA A 492 17.91 4.33 -30.41
N GLU A 493 17.49 4.72 -31.62
CA GLU A 493 16.22 5.42 -31.82
C GLU A 493 15.03 4.54 -31.42
N ALA A 494 15.02 3.26 -31.81
CA ALA A 494 13.94 2.34 -31.46
C ALA A 494 13.77 2.22 -29.94
N LEU A 495 14.87 2.00 -29.21
CA LEU A 495 14.83 1.87 -27.75
C LEU A 495 14.39 3.17 -27.06
N LEU A 496 14.91 4.32 -27.50
CA LEU A 496 14.53 5.61 -26.92
C LEU A 496 13.06 5.98 -27.22
N ARG A 497 12.52 5.55 -28.36
CA ARG A 497 11.09 5.70 -28.68
C ARG A 497 10.23 4.84 -27.76
N THR A 498 10.57 3.56 -27.59
CA THR A 498 9.86 2.68 -26.64
C THR A 498 9.86 3.26 -25.23
N ALA A 499 11.02 3.72 -24.75
CA ALA A 499 11.14 4.36 -23.44
C ALA A 499 10.26 5.63 -23.34
N LEU A 500 10.27 6.48 -24.36
CA LEU A 500 9.49 7.72 -24.38
C LEU A 500 7.98 7.45 -24.43
N GLU A 501 7.54 6.51 -25.27
CA GLU A 501 6.13 6.15 -25.41
C GLU A 501 5.56 5.58 -24.10
N GLY A 502 6.30 4.68 -23.44
CA GLY A 502 5.91 4.17 -22.13
C GLY A 502 5.86 5.27 -21.07
N ARG A 503 6.87 6.14 -20.99
CA ARG A 503 6.88 7.23 -20.00
C ARG A 503 5.81 8.29 -20.26
N LEU A 504 5.46 8.56 -21.51
CA LEU A 504 4.32 9.40 -21.87
C LEU A 504 3.00 8.79 -21.40
N ARG A 505 2.82 7.47 -21.53
CA ARG A 505 1.61 6.78 -21.03
C ARG A 505 1.48 6.85 -19.50
N ILE A 506 2.58 6.67 -18.78
CA ILE A 506 2.55 6.47 -17.31
C ILE A 506 2.61 7.79 -16.54
N LEU A 507 3.51 8.68 -16.95
CA LEU A 507 3.84 9.90 -16.19
C LEU A 507 3.40 11.19 -16.88
N GLY A 508 2.90 11.07 -18.13
CA GLY A 508 2.52 12.21 -18.94
C GLY A 508 3.72 12.96 -19.55
N PRO A 509 3.43 13.99 -20.37
CA PRO A 509 4.43 14.73 -21.15
C PRO A 509 5.35 15.63 -20.33
N ASP A 510 4.88 16.12 -19.19
CA ASP A 510 5.57 17.15 -18.40
C ASP A 510 6.45 16.59 -17.27
N HIS A 511 6.43 15.26 -17.07
CA HIS A 511 7.27 14.63 -16.06
C HIS A 511 8.77 14.77 -16.39
N PRO A 512 9.64 15.12 -15.43
CA PRO A 512 11.07 15.33 -15.67
C PRO A 512 11.78 14.20 -16.43
N GLU A 513 11.46 12.95 -16.11
CA GLU A 513 12.03 11.79 -16.81
C GLU A 513 11.55 11.66 -18.26
N THR A 514 10.26 11.97 -18.53
CA THR A 514 9.72 12.01 -19.89
C THR A 514 10.44 13.08 -20.72
N LEU A 515 10.66 14.26 -20.13
CA LEU A 515 11.39 15.36 -20.75
C LEU A 515 12.85 14.99 -21.02
N TRP A 516 13.51 14.27 -20.11
CA TRP A 516 14.89 13.83 -20.30
C TRP A 516 15.02 12.84 -21.47
N ILE A 517 14.19 11.79 -21.51
CA ILE A 517 14.21 10.82 -22.62
C ILE A 517 13.90 11.52 -23.95
N ARG A 518 12.94 12.46 -23.94
CA ARG A 518 12.58 13.27 -25.12
C ARG A 518 13.77 14.11 -25.61
N ASN A 519 14.50 14.75 -24.70
CA ASN A 519 15.71 15.50 -25.05
C ASN A 519 16.77 14.58 -25.70
N ASP A 520 17.02 13.41 -25.12
CA ASP A 520 18.04 12.48 -25.62
C ASP A 520 17.66 11.91 -27.00
N LEU A 521 16.37 11.62 -27.22
CA LEU A 521 15.85 11.27 -28.54
C LEU A 521 16.02 12.42 -29.54
N GLY A 522 15.75 13.67 -29.13
CA GLY A 522 15.96 14.86 -29.96
C GLY A 522 17.43 15.05 -30.35
N VAL A 523 18.36 14.90 -29.40
CA VAL A 523 19.81 14.95 -29.66
C VAL A 523 20.24 13.84 -30.63
N LEU A 524 19.68 12.63 -30.48
CA LEU A 524 19.93 11.54 -31.41
C LEU A 524 19.45 11.87 -32.83
N LEU A 525 18.21 12.36 -32.98
CA LEU A 525 17.63 12.73 -34.27
C LEU A 525 18.42 13.85 -34.94
N LYS A 526 18.85 14.87 -34.18
CA LYS A 526 19.75 15.93 -34.67
C LYS A 526 21.05 15.36 -35.23
N LYS A 527 21.68 14.40 -34.55
CA LYS A 527 22.89 13.72 -35.04
C LYS A 527 22.65 12.91 -36.33
N ARG A 528 21.41 12.49 -36.58
CA ARG A 528 20.98 11.82 -37.81
C ARG A 528 20.55 12.79 -38.92
N GLY A 529 20.53 14.10 -38.66
CA GLY A 529 20.07 15.11 -39.61
C GLY A 529 18.55 15.11 -39.85
N ARG A 530 17.77 14.72 -38.83
CA ARG A 530 16.29 14.70 -38.86
C ARG A 530 15.68 15.71 -37.91
#